data_AF-A0A2W0AWX0-F1
#
_entry.id   AF-A0A2W0AWX0-F1
#
_cell.length_a   1.000
_cell.length_b   1.000
_cell.length_c   1.000
_cell.angle_alpha   90.00
_cell.angle_beta   90.00
_cell.angle_gamma   90.00
#
_symmetry.space_group_name_H-M   'P 1'
#
loop_
_entity.id
_entity.type
_entity.pdbx_description
1 polymer ?
#
loop_
_entity_poly.entity_id
_entity_poly.type
_entity_poly.pdbx_seq_one_letter_code
_entity_poly.pdbx_strand_id
1 'polypeptide(L)'
;MYGVTEGVITLAIDRGDRSAHTQRVTVLLICANEERLAQLKDAIHSAGFRLISARALDEAWTKSDFFDFGAVVIDHELQDDIAAPAFRQRFMTLNVEESAAPESVAMQLTNLFHRASELVQ
;
A
#
# COMPACT_ATOMS: atom_id res chain seq x y z
N MET A 1 29.63 10.57 13.13
CA MET A 1 28.48 11.37 13.62
C MET A 1 27.30 11.02 12.74
N TYR A 2 26.17 10.68 13.36
CA TYR A 2 25.00 10.08 12.74
C TYR A 2 24.39 11.00 11.67
N GLY A 3 24.28 10.50 10.45
CA GLY A 3 23.48 11.11 9.40
C GLY A 3 22.02 10.77 9.66
N VAL A 4 21.21 11.79 9.92
CA VAL A 4 19.76 11.68 9.96
C VAL A 4 19.29 11.64 8.50
N THR A 5 18.92 10.47 8.00
CA THR A 5 18.15 10.36 6.76
C THR A 5 16.69 10.62 7.11
N GLU A 6 16.29 11.88 6.98
CA GLU A 6 14.88 12.26 6.94
C GLU A 6 14.23 11.50 5.78
N GLY A 7 13.24 10.67 6.11
CA GLY A 7 12.47 9.89 5.14
C GLY A 7 11.75 10.84 4.19
N VAL A 8 12.31 11.02 3.00
CA VAL A 8 11.70 11.82 1.94
C VAL A 8 10.41 11.10 1.50
N ILE A 9 9.27 11.70 1.81
CA ILE A 9 7.99 11.33 1.22
C ILE A 9 8.01 11.86 -0.22
N THR A 10 8.48 11.04 -1.16
CA THR A 10 8.47 11.39 -2.59
C THR A 10 7.03 11.32 -3.12
N LEU A 11 6.36 12.47 -3.15
CA LEU A 11 5.07 12.62 -3.84
C LEU A 11 5.35 12.94 -5.32
N ALA A 12 5.58 11.92 -6.13
CA ALA A 12 5.61 12.08 -7.59
C ALA A 12 4.16 12.10 -8.11
N ILE A 13 3.72 13.23 -8.68
CA ILE A 13 2.40 13.37 -9.29
C ILE A 13 2.59 13.18 -10.80
N ASP A 14 2.47 11.95 -11.27
CA ASP A 14 2.57 11.62 -12.70
C ASP A 14 1.20 11.80 -13.39
N ARG A 15 1.22 12.54 -14.50
CA ARG A 15 0.04 13.03 -15.23
C ARG A 15 -0.31 12.07 -16.37
N GLY A 16 -0.63 10.83 -16.05
CA GLY A 16 -1.27 9.87 -16.95
C GLY A 16 -2.76 9.78 -16.66
N ASP A 17 -3.59 9.64 -17.70
CA ASP A 17 -5.06 9.50 -17.67
C ASP A 17 -5.49 8.27 -16.84
N ARG A 18 -5.41 8.39 -15.51
CA ARG A 18 -5.80 7.38 -14.53
C ARG A 18 -7.05 7.89 -13.86
N SER A 19 -8.10 7.07 -13.82
CA SER A 19 -9.41 7.41 -13.25
C SER A 19 -9.26 8.24 -11.97
N ALA A 20 -9.87 9.43 -11.92
CA ALA A 20 -9.74 10.36 -10.79
C ALA A 20 -10.10 9.75 -9.42
N HIS A 21 -10.79 8.60 -9.42
CA HIS A 21 -11.07 7.77 -8.25
C HIS A 21 -9.82 7.10 -7.66
N THR A 22 -8.93 6.48 -8.46
CA THR A 22 -7.73 5.81 -7.93
C THR A 22 -6.70 6.80 -7.40
N GLN A 23 -6.61 8.01 -8.01
CA GLN A 23 -5.74 9.10 -7.56
C GLN A 23 -6.05 9.66 -6.17
N ARG A 24 -7.23 9.34 -5.61
CA ARG A 24 -7.67 9.80 -4.28
C ARG A 24 -7.46 8.76 -3.18
N VAL A 25 -7.16 7.52 -3.53
CA VAL A 25 -7.01 6.44 -2.56
C VAL A 25 -5.55 6.33 -2.11
N THR A 26 -5.35 6.40 -0.79
CA THR A 26 -4.07 6.14 -0.15
C THR A 26 -4.01 4.67 0.29
N VAL A 27 -2.97 3.97 -0.14
CA VAL A 27 -2.69 2.58 0.20
C VAL A 27 -1.50 2.51 1.15
N LEU A 28 -1.65 1.78 2.25
CA LEU A 28 -0.55 1.46 3.17
C LEU A 28 0.10 0.14 2.73
N LEU A 29 1.34 0.18 2.26
CA LEU A 29 2.11 -1.00 1.90
C LEU A 29 3.06 -1.40 3.03
N ILE A 30 2.94 -2.64 3.51
CA ILE A 30 3.75 -3.21 4.59
C ILE A 30 4.59 -4.35 4.01
N CYS A 31 5.91 -4.14 3.90
CA CYS A 31 6.84 -5.12 3.34
C CYS A 31 8.21 -4.93 3.99
N ALA A 32 8.76 -6.01 4.57
CA ALA A 32 10.04 -5.97 5.29
C ALA A 32 11.22 -5.94 4.30
N ASN A 33 11.14 -6.69 3.20
CA ASN A 33 12.16 -6.72 2.15
C ASN A 33 12.20 -5.41 1.34
N GLU A 34 13.36 -4.73 1.31
CA GLU A 34 13.51 -3.42 0.67
C GLU A 34 13.44 -3.47 -0.87
N GLU A 35 13.98 -4.51 -1.50
CA GLU A 35 13.96 -4.68 -2.96
C GLU A 35 12.52 -4.92 -3.44
N ARG A 36 11.82 -5.82 -2.75
CA ARG A 36 10.42 -6.12 -3.03
C ARG A 36 9.51 -4.94 -2.73
N LEU A 37 9.78 -4.22 -1.64
CA LEU A 37 9.08 -2.98 -1.31
C LEU A 37 9.23 -1.97 -2.46
N ALA A 38 10.44 -1.76 -2.99
CA ALA A 38 10.66 -0.84 -4.10
C ALA A 38 9.86 -1.23 -5.36
N GLN A 39 9.85 -2.51 -5.72
CA GLN A 39 9.10 -3.02 -6.86
C GLN A 39 7.58 -2.84 -6.69
N LEU A 40 7.04 -3.18 -5.52
CA LEU A 40 5.62 -3.01 -5.20
C LEU A 40 5.22 -1.53 -5.18
N LYS A 41 6.08 -0.66 -4.63
CA LYS A 41 5.86 0.79 -4.63
C LYS A 41 5.74 1.34 -6.04
N ASP A 42 6.66 0.97 -6.93
CA ASP A 42 6.66 1.42 -8.32
C ASP A 42 5.41 0.95 -9.06
N ALA A 43 5.03 -0.32 -8.93
CA ALA A 43 3.85 -0.88 -9.58
C ALA A 43 2.54 -0.23 -9.09
N ILE A 44 2.39 -0.04 -7.77
CA ILE A 44 1.19 0.57 -7.17
C ILE A 44 1.10 2.06 -7.51
N HIS A 45 2.24 2.77 -7.47
CA HIS A 45 2.31 4.17 -7.89
C HIS A 45 1.99 4.31 -9.38
N SER A 46 2.49 3.40 -10.22
CA SER A 46 2.17 3.30 -11.64
C SER A 46 0.71 2.92 -11.94
N ALA A 47 -0.03 2.37 -10.98
CA ALA A 47 -1.48 2.21 -11.08
C ALA A 47 -2.26 3.46 -10.66
N GLY A 48 -1.58 4.51 -10.16
CA GLY A 48 -2.19 5.79 -9.81
C GLY A 48 -2.62 5.92 -8.36
N PHE A 49 -2.29 4.96 -7.50
CA PHE A 49 -2.55 5.05 -6.07
C PHE A 49 -1.54 5.96 -5.37
N ARG A 50 -1.99 6.66 -4.32
CA ARG A 50 -1.08 7.26 -3.36
C ARG A 50 -0.60 6.16 -2.42
N LEU A 51 0.66 6.18 -2.04
CA LEU A 51 1.23 5.12 -1.23
C LEU A 51 2.00 5.66 -0.04
N ILE A 52 1.80 5.00 1.10
CA ILE A 52 2.61 5.12 2.29
C ILE A 52 3.21 3.73 2.55
N SER A 53 4.51 3.66 2.77
CA SER A 53 5.21 2.39 3.05
C SER A 53 5.59 2.26 4.52
N ALA A 54 5.57 1.04 5.03
CA ALA A 54 6.13 0.65 6.33
C ALA A 54 6.91 -0.66 6.16
N ARG A 55 7.99 -0.83 6.93
CA ARG A 55 8.80 -2.07 6.91
C ARG A 55 8.39 -3.06 8.00
N ALA A 56 7.60 -2.61 8.97
CA ALA A 56 7.08 -3.42 10.05
C ALA A 56 5.62 -3.06 10.35
N LEU A 57 4.90 -4.01 10.95
CA LEU A 57 3.49 -3.82 11.33
C LEU A 57 3.32 -2.75 12.41
N ASP A 58 4.24 -2.65 13.37
CA ASP A 58 4.22 -1.59 14.40
C ASP A 58 4.36 -0.18 13.79
N GLU A 59 5.30 -0.04 12.85
CA GLU A 59 5.50 1.20 12.10
C GLU A 59 4.24 1.55 11.28
N ALA A 60 3.62 0.56 10.65
CA ALA A 60 2.39 0.74 9.90
C ALA A 60 1.21 1.12 10.82
N TRP A 61 1.15 0.57 12.02
CA TRP A 61 0.10 0.84 13.00
C TRP A 61 0.19 2.28 13.47
N THR A 62 1.40 2.73 13.83
CA THR A 62 1.67 4.12 14.17
C THR A 62 1.23 5.06 13.04
N LYS A 63 1.55 4.75 11.78
CA LYS A 63 1.10 5.57 10.64
C LYS A 63 -0.42 5.57 10.46
N SER A 64 -1.11 4.50 10.86
CA SER A 64 -2.57 4.41 10.76
C SER A 64 -3.34 5.33 11.69
N ASP A 65 -2.71 5.85 12.73
CA ASP A 65 -3.27 6.89 13.58
C ASP A 65 -3.17 8.29 12.94
N PHE A 66 -2.25 8.50 11.99
CA PHE A 66 -2.01 9.82 11.38
C PHE A 66 -2.54 9.98 9.95
N PHE A 67 -2.76 8.87 9.24
CA PHE A 67 -3.16 8.87 7.85
C PHE A 67 -4.43 8.08 7.63
N ASP A 68 -5.30 8.60 6.76
CA ASP A 68 -6.47 7.87 6.29
C ASP A 68 -6.09 6.96 5.12
N PHE A 69 -6.38 5.66 5.26
CA PHE A 69 -6.03 4.64 4.28
C PHE A 69 -7.29 3.99 3.73
N GLY A 70 -7.37 3.88 2.41
CA GLY A 70 -8.44 3.12 1.76
C GLY A 70 -8.18 1.61 1.77
N ALA A 71 -6.90 1.19 1.76
CA ALA A 71 -6.52 -0.22 1.87
C ALA A 71 -5.12 -0.38 2.47
N VAL A 72 -4.89 -1.57 3.04
CA VAL A 72 -3.60 -2.03 3.55
C VAL A 72 -3.14 -3.23 2.73
N VAL A 73 -1.89 -3.24 2.29
CA VAL A 73 -1.25 -4.33 1.56
C VAL A 73 -0.19 -4.93 2.46
N ILE A 74 -0.32 -6.21 2.80
CA ILE A 74 0.61 -6.92 3.69
C ILE A 74 1.35 -7.98 2.87
N ASP A 75 2.67 -7.81 2.77
CA ASP A 75 3.51 -8.78 2.09
C ASP A 75 3.62 -10.10 2.88
N HIS A 76 3.85 -11.20 2.16
CA HIS A 76 3.86 -12.57 2.69
C HIS A 76 4.69 -12.74 3.97
N GLU A 77 5.86 -12.10 4.05
CA GLU A 77 6.76 -12.18 5.21
C GLU A 77 6.11 -11.74 6.53
N LEU A 78 5.06 -10.92 6.46
CA LEU A 78 4.42 -10.31 7.63
C LEU A 78 2.97 -10.77 7.82
N GLN A 79 2.48 -11.71 7.01
CA GLN A 79 1.08 -12.15 7.07
C GLN A 79 0.73 -13.00 8.29
N ASP A 80 1.70 -13.78 8.76
CA ASP A 80 1.59 -14.69 9.90
C ASP A 80 1.98 -14.03 11.23
N ASP A 81 2.39 -12.76 11.20
CA ASP A 81 2.68 -12.01 12.41
C ASP A 81 1.42 -11.83 13.26
N ILE A 82 1.59 -11.86 14.59
CA ILE A 82 0.50 -11.77 15.57
C ILE A 82 -0.32 -10.47 15.45
N ALA A 83 0.26 -9.41 14.90
CA ALA A 83 -0.39 -8.12 14.72
C ALA A 83 -1.15 -8.02 13.38
N ALA A 84 -0.86 -8.87 12.40
CA ALA A 84 -1.53 -8.84 11.09
C ALA A 84 -3.06 -9.01 11.15
N PRO A 85 -3.64 -9.86 12.02
CA PRO A 85 -5.10 -9.95 12.19
C PRO A 85 -5.76 -8.63 12.61
N ALA A 86 -5.07 -7.79 13.39
CA ALA A 86 -5.62 -6.50 13.83
C ALA A 86 -5.83 -5.55 12.65
N PHE A 87 -4.93 -5.55 11.66
CA PHE A 87 -5.10 -4.79 10.43
C PHE A 87 -6.30 -5.29 9.61
N ARG A 88 -6.46 -6.61 9.48
CA ARG A 88 -7.58 -7.21 8.73
C ARG A 88 -8.95 -6.92 9.33
N GLN A 89 -9.02 -6.75 10.65
CA GLN A 89 -10.26 -6.38 11.34
C GLN A 89 -10.62 -4.90 11.16
N ARG A 90 -9.62 -4.04 11.01
CA ARG A 90 -9.80 -2.57 10.99
C ARG A 90 -9.82 -1.98 9.58
N PHE A 91 -9.09 -2.58 8.64
CA PHE A 91 -8.88 -2.04 7.31
C PHE A 91 -9.15 -3.08 6.23
N MET A 92 -9.55 -2.60 5.05
CA MET A 92 -9.58 -3.43 3.85
C MET A 92 -8.16 -3.87 3.52
N THR A 93 -7.89 -5.16 3.69
CA THR A 93 -6.52 -5.70 3.62
C THR A 93 -6.34 -6.64 2.44
N LEU A 94 -5.28 -6.43 1.66
CA LEU A 94 -4.81 -7.32 0.60
C LEU A 94 -3.55 -8.04 1.08
N ASN A 95 -3.63 -9.35 1.24
CA ASN A 95 -2.48 -10.20 1.53
C ASN A 95 -1.78 -10.56 0.20
N VAL A 96 -0.50 -10.23 0.07
CA VAL A 96 0.30 -10.52 -1.13
C VAL A 96 1.08 -11.80 -0.96
N GLU A 97 0.85 -12.79 -1.81
CA GLU A 97 1.59 -14.06 -1.80
C GLU A 97 3.06 -13.87 -2.19
N GLU A 98 3.95 -14.75 -1.75
CA GLU A 98 5.40 -14.70 -2.04
C GLU A 98 5.68 -14.57 -3.55
N SER A 99 4.99 -15.38 -4.35
CA SER A 99 5.14 -15.45 -5.81
C SER A 99 4.34 -14.39 -6.58
N ALA A 100 3.62 -13.50 -5.89
CA ALA A 100 2.81 -12.49 -6.55
C ALA A 100 3.69 -11.46 -7.27
N ALA A 101 3.46 -11.31 -8.58
CA ALA A 101 4.09 -10.26 -9.36
C ALA A 101 3.59 -8.87 -8.90
N PRO A 102 4.45 -7.84 -8.82
CA PRO A 102 4.07 -6.50 -8.39
C PRO A 102 2.89 -5.89 -9.16
N GLU A 103 2.84 -6.13 -10.47
CA GLU A 103 1.77 -5.65 -11.35
C GLU A 103 0.43 -6.33 -11.04
N SER A 104 0.47 -7.61 -10.65
CA SER A 104 -0.73 -8.35 -10.22
C SER A 104 -1.32 -7.75 -8.95
N VAL A 105 -0.49 -7.30 -8.01
CA VAL A 105 -0.94 -6.61 -6.78
C VAL A 105 -1.61 -5.28 -7.13
N ALA A 106 -0.98 -4.49 -8.00
CA ALA A 106 -1.53 -3.22 -8.46
C ALA A 106 -2.86 -3.38 -9.22
N MET A 107 -2.99 -4.43 -10.02
CA MET A 107 -4.23 -4.78 -10.71
C MET A 107 -5.33 -5.21 -9.73
N GLN A 108 -5.00 -6.00 -8.71
CA GLN A 108 -5.95 -6.39 -7.66
C GLN A 108 -6.49 -5.17 -6.90
N LEU A 109 -5.62 -4.21 -6.55
CA LEU A 109 -6.03 -2.94 -5.94
C LEU A 109 -6.95 -2.14 -6.86
N THR A 110 -6.59 -2.01 -8.15
CA THR A 110 -7.43 -1.33 -9.14
C THR A 110 -8.82 -1.95 -9.22
N ASN A 111 -8.92 -3.28 -9.31
CA ASN A 111 -10.20 -3.99 -9.36
C ASN A 111 -11.03 -3.81 -8.08
N LEU A 112 -10.36 -3.81 -6.93
CA LEU A 112 -10.97 -3.65 -5.62
C LEU A 112 -11.62 -2.27 -5.47
N PHE A 113 -10.93 -1.20 -5.87
CA PHE A 113 -11.48 0.16 -5.82
C PHE A 113 -12.41 0.52 -6.98
N HIS A 114 -12.26 -0.13 -8.15
CA HIS A 114 -13.21 0.03 -9.26
C HIS A 114 -14.59 -0.51 -8.87
N ARG A 115 -14.65 -1.74 -8.33
CA ARG A 115 -15.92 -2.34 -7.89
C ARG A 115 -16.57 -1.57 -6.74
N ALA A 116 -15.77 -1.03 -5.82
CA ALA A 116 -16.28 -0.18 -4.75
C ALA A 116 -16.90 1.11 -5.29
N SER A 117 -16.37 1.67 -6.38
CA SER A 117 -16.94 2.84 -7.05
C SER A 117 -18.25 2.54 -7.79
N GLU A 118 -18.39 1.33 -8.37
CA GLU A 118 -19.60 0.92 -9.09
C GLU A 118 -20.80 0.66 -8.15
N LEU A 119 -20.52 0.33 -6.88
CA LEU A 119 -21.55 0.10 -5.85
C LEU A 119 -22.15 1.38 -5.25
N VAL A 120 -21.58 2.56 -5.56
CA VAL A 120 -21.98 3.87 -4.99
C VAL A 120 -22.68 4.75 -6.03
N GLN A 121 -23.18 4.17 -7.13
CA GLN A 121 -24.01 4.85 -8.13
C GLN A 121 -25.48 4.49 -7.98
#